data_AF-A0ABD1WM01-F1
#
_entry.id   AF-A0ABD1WM01-F1
#
_cell.length_a   1.000
_cell.length_b   1.000
_cell.length_c   1.000
_cell.angle_alpha   90.00
_cell.angle_beta   90.00
_cell.angle_gamma   90.00
#
_symmetry.space_group_name_H-M   'P 1'
#
loop_
_entity.id
_entity.type
_entity.pdbx_description
1 polymer ?
#
loop_
_entity_poly.entity_id
_entity_poly.type
_entity_poly.pdbx_seq_one_letter_code
_entity_poly.pdbx_strand_id
1 'polypeptide(L)'
;MSKRRLLCAGFSFLILFLCCTTSCQAQNNSLCVPSSCGDISIRYPFRLKADPENCGHPEPIFALECQKNRTILSSKSQRYNLQAINYNNFTIRIADPGLDTDNYSSCPIYFSVDNDLSSGYMYLASSQSITLLNCISPINNSLYIENPYCGNKSAFSNSSKILSYFVIGSILGSDLEESCTFDTVGSGPSLG
;
A
#
# COMPACT_ATOMS: atom_id res chain seq x y z
N MET A 1 25.60 12.93 -68.94
CA MET A 1 25.28 13.50 -67.61
C MET A 1 23.88 13.17 -67.07
N SER A 2 22.96 12.58 -67.84
CA SER A 2 21.56 12.33 -67.39
C SER A 2 21.39 11.13 -66.43
N LYS A 3 22.10 10.01 -66.64
CA LYS A 3 21.94 8.77 -65.84
C LYS A 3 22.38 8.89 -64.36
N ARG A 4 23.36 9.74 -64.05
CA ARG A 4 23.82 9.99 -62.65
C ARG A 4 22.81 10.79 -61.83
N ARG A 5 22.01 11.67 -62.46
CA ARG A 5 20.98 12.46 -61.77
C ARG A 5 19.78 11.61 -61.38
N LEU A 6 19.40 10.63 -62.21
CA LEU A 6 18.34 9.66 -61.87
C LEU A 6 18.73 8.75 -60.70
N LEU A 7 20.01 8.34 -60.60
CA LEU A 7 20.51 7.52 -59.49
C LEU A 7 20.49 8.26 -58.15
N CYS A 8 20.85 9.56 -58.12
CA CYS A 8 20.74 10.39 -56.91
C CYS A 8 19.28 10.69 -56.53
N ALA A 9 18.42 10.94 -57.51
CA ALA A 9 16.98 11.15 -57.26
C ALA A 9 16.32 9.87 -56.72
N GLY A 10 16.65 8.70 -57.28
CA GLY A 10 16.16 7.41 -56.82
C GLY A 10 16.62 7.05 -55.41
N PHE A 11 17.89 7.31 -55.08
CA PHE A 11 18.41 7.12 -53.72
C PHE A 11 17.76 8.07 -52.70
N SER A 12 17.53 9.33 -53.07
CA SER A 12 16.87 10.31 -52.20
C SER A 12 15.41 9.96 -51.94
N PHE A 13 14.69 9.42 -52.94
CA PHE A 13 13.33 8.91 -52.78
C PHE A 13 13.30 7.66 -51.90
N LEU A 14 14.26 6.74 -52.06
CA LEU A 14 14.35 5.53 -51.23
C LEU A 14 14.65 5.86 -49.76
N ILE A 15 15.54 6.82 -49.48
CA ILE A 15 15.83 7.29 -48.12
C ILE A 15 14.62 7.99 -47.49
N LEU A 16 13.87 8.81 -48.26
CA LEU A 16 12.62 9.41 -47.76
C LEU A 16 11.55 8.35 -47.46
N PHE A 17 11.46 7.30 -48.29
CA PHE A 17 10.54 6.19 -48.09
C PHE A 17 10.92 5.35 -46.86
N LEU A 18 12.21 5.02 -46.70
CA LEU A 18 12.72 4.36 -45.49
C LEU A 18 12.53 5.21 -44.23
N CYS A 19 12.76 6.53 -44.31
CA CYS A 19 12.59 7.45 -43.18
C CYS A 19 11.09 7.61 -42.79
N CYS A 20 10.18 7.57 -43.76
CA CYS A 20 8.73 7.52 -43.52
C CYS A 20 8.28 6.20 -42.90
N THR A 21 8.94 5.07 -43.20
CA THR A 21 8.63 3.79 -42.55
C THR A 21 9.17 3.68 -41.12
N THR A 22 10.14 4.51 -40.73
CA THR A 22 10.76 4.48 -39.39
C THR A 22 10.26 5.58 -38.44
N SER A 23 9.28 6.38 -38.83
CA SER A 23 8.75 7.49 -38.02
C SER A 23 7.25 7.40 -37.77
N CYS A 24 6.80 6.24 -37.32
CA CYS A 24 5.67 6.15 -36.40
C CYS A 24 5.74 4.81 -35.66
N GLN A 25 6.70 4.67 -34.74
CA GLN A 25 6.32 4.01 -33.49
C GLN A 25 5.29 4.96 -32.91
N ALA A 26 4.01 4.73 -33.23
CA ALA A 26 2.94 5.23 -32.40
C ALA A 26 3.37 4.83 -31.00
N GLN A 27 3.79 5.80 -30.19
CA GLN A 27 3.91 5.63 -28.76
C GLN A 27 2.60 4.94 -28.42
N ASN A 28 2.66 3.68 -27.96
CA ASN A 28 1.46 2.97 -27.56
C ASN A 28 0.79 3.95 -26.59
N ASN A 29 -0.24 4.65 -27.04
CA ASN A 29 -1.26 5.19 -26.17
C ASN A 29 -1.90 3.90 -25.65
N SER A 30 -1.20 3.27 -24.71
CA SER A 30 -1.62 2.08 -24.04
C SER A 30 -2.91 2.49 -23.40
N LEU A 31 -4.01 2.11 -24.05
CA LEU A 31 -5.34 2.36 -23.54
C LEU A 31 -5.29 1.87 -22.10
N CYS A 32 -5.58 2.77 -21.16
CA CYS A 32 -5.61 2.45 -19.75
C CYS A 32 -6.88 1.65 -19.50
N VAL A 33 -6.86 0.40 -19.95
CA VAL A 33 -7.95 -0.54 -19.78
C VAL A 33 -8.01 -0.86 -18.29
N PRO A 34 -9.18 -0.70 -17.65
CA PRO A 34 -9.36 -1.11 -16.26
C PRO A 34 -8.92 -2.56 -16.07
N SER A 35 -8.11 -2.79 -15.03
CA SER A 35 -7.58 -4.10 -14.67
C SER A 35 -8.26 -4.60 -13.38
N SER A 36 -7.88 -5.80 -12.92
CA SER A 36 -8.38 -6.34 -11.64
C SER A 36 -7.36 -7.28 -11.02
N CYS A 37 -7.39 -7.41 -9.70
CA CYS A 37 -6.61 -8.39 -8.95
C CYS A 37 -7.47 -9.01 -7.84
N GLY A 38 -7.73 -10.32 -7.95
CA GLY A 38 -8.78 -10.96 -7.16
C GLY A 38 -10.13 -10.27 -7.44
N ASP A 39 -10.84 -9.93 -6.37
CA ASP A 39 -12.15 -9.28 -6.45
C ASP A 39 -12.07 -7.74 -6.52
N ILE A 40 -10.86 -7.17 -6.58
CA ILE A 40 -10.65 -5.72 -6.65
C ILE A 40 -10.54 -5.29 -8.11
N SER A 41 -11.49 -4.49 -8.58
CA SER A 41 -11.38 -3.77 -9.86
C SER A 41 -10.50 -2.53 -9.68
N ILE A 42 -9.54 -2.37 -10.59
CA ILE A 42 -8.50 -1.34 -10.55
C ILE A 42 -8.65 -0.43 -11.77
N ARG A 43 -8.79 0.86 -11.47
CA ARG A 43 -8.87 1.96 -12.43
C ARG A 43 -8.35 3.23 -11.77
N TYR A 44 -8.09 4.24 -12.59
CA TYR A 44 -7.68 5.57 -12.15
C TYR A 44 -8.48 6.03 -10.92
N PRO A 45 -7.82 6.51 -9.85
CA PRO A 45 -6.40 6.89 -9.78
C PRO A 45 -5.43 5.74 -9.54
N PHE A 46 -5.90 4.53 -9.23
CA PHE A 46 -5.04 3.39 -8.99
C PHE A 46 -4.63 2.71 -10.30
N ARG A 47 -3.46 2.09 -10.28
CA ARG A 47 -2.97 1.19 -11.34
C ARG A 47 -2.27 0.00 -10.72
N LEU A 48 -2.14 -1.11 -11.43
CA LEU A 48 -1.16 -2.12 -11.06
C LEU A 48 0.25 -1.63 -11.40
N LYS A 49 1.26 -2.08 -10.67
CA LYS A 49 2.67 -1.81 -11.02
C LYS A 49 3.06 -2.34 -12.40
N ALA A 50 2.35 -3.35 -12.89
CA ALA A 50 2.51 -3.90 -14.24
C ALA A 50 1.80 -3.07 -15.33
N ASP A 51 0.85 -2.20 -14.94
CA ASP A 51 0.17 -1.31 -15.88
C ASP A 51 1.09 -0.14 -16.25
N PRO A 52 0.92 0.46 -17.44
CA PRO A 52 1.68 1.64 -17.87
C PRO A 52 1.64 2.77 -16.83
N GLU A 53 2.78 3.46 -16.66
CA GLU A 53 2.93 4.52 -15.65
C GLU A 53 1.88 5.64 -15.77
N ASN A 54 1.44 5.94 -16.99
CA ASN A 54 0.43 6.97 -17.27
C ASN A 54 -1.02 6.53 -16.97
N CYS A 55 -1.25 5.31 -16.48
CA CYS A 55 -2.59 4.77 -16.20
C CYS A 55 -3.06 4.94 -14.75
N GLY A 56 -2.25 5.56 -13.91
CA GLY A 56 -2.59 5.88 -12.53
C GLY A 56 -2.10 7.26 -12.13
N HIS A 57 -2.35 7.63 -10.89
CA HIS A 57 -1.76 8.81 -10.28
C HIS A 57 -0.23 8.61 -10.14
N PRO A 58 0.59 9.66 -10.35
CA PRO A 58 2.05 9.54 -10.34
C PRO A 58 2.64 9.19 -8.97
N GLU A 59 1.90 9.44 -7.88
CA GLU A 59 2.35 9.11 -6.53
C GLU A 59 2.46 7.57 -6.34
N PRO A 60 3.58 7.04 -5.79
CA PRO A 60 3.83 5.60 -5.69
C PRO A 60 2.76 4.81 -4.93
N ILE A 61 2.04 5.45 -3.99
CA ILE A 61 0.98 4.83 -3.20
C ILE A 61 -0.22 4.35 -4.05
N PHE A 62 -0.40 4.92 -5.25
CA PHE A 62 -1.45 4.51 -6.19
C PHE A 62 -1.03 3.34 -7.09
N ALA A 63 0.24 2.93 -7.04
CA ALA A 63 0.76 1.78 -7.77
C ALA A 63 0.63 0.50 -6.93
N LEU A 64 -0.46 -0.23 -7.15
CA LEU A 64 -0.82 -1.43 -6.43
C LEU A 64 -0.03 -2.67 -6.88
N GLU A 65 0.26 -3.56 -5.95
CA GLU A 65 0.83 -4.88 -6.23
C GLU A 65 -0.28 -5.93 -6.26
N CYS A 66 -0.13 -6.94 -7.13
CA CYS A 66 -1.00 -8.10 -7.17
C CYS A 66 -0.17 -9.36 -6.92
N GLN A 67 -0.40 -10.04 -5.80
CA GLN A 67 0.30 -11.26 -5.46
C GLN A 67 -0.69 -12.35 -5.08
N LYS A 68 -0.71 -13.46 -5.82
CA LYS A 68 -1.60 -14.62 -5.56
C LYS A 68 -3.07 -14.18 -5.37
N ASN A 69 -3.61 -13.37 -6.29
CA ASN A 69 -4.95 -12.78 -6.25
C ASN A 69 -5.23 -11.85 -5.06
N ARG A 70 -4.20 -11.39 -4.34
CA ARG A 70 -4.32 -10.38 -3.28
C ARG A 70 -3.77 -9.05 -3.77
N THR A 71 -4.58 -8.01 -3.64
CA THR A 71 -4.18 -6.64 -3.95
C THR A 71 -3.50 -6.02 -2.74
N ILE A 72 -2.31 -5.48 -2.93
CA ILE A 72 -1.48 -4.92 -1.86
C ILE A 72 -1.23 -3.44 -2.15
N LEU A 73 -1.53 -2.61 -1.14
CA LEU A 73 -1.20 -1.19 -1.12
C LEU A 73 0.07 -0.99 -0.29
N SER A 74 1.07 -0.33 -0.86
CA SER A 74 2.35 -0.05 -0.21
C SER A 74 2.46 1.43 0.09
N SER A 75 2.57 1.80 1.37
CA SER A 75 3.04 3.12 1.80
C SER A 75 4.58 3.11 1.85
N LYS A 76 5.21 4.19 2.36
CA LYS A 76 6.68 4.22 2.49
C LYS A 76 7.21 3.18 3.47
N SER A 77 6.48 2.91 4.55
CA SER A 77 6.95 2.05 5.65
C SER A 77 6.11 0.78 5.86
N GLN A 78 4.90 0.72 5.32
CA GLN A 78 3.94 -0.35 5.60
C GLN A 78 3.29 -0.88 4.32
N ARG A 79 2.77 -2.11 4.39
CA ARG A 79 2.07 -2.77 3.29
C ARG A 79 0.75 -3.32 3.79
N TYR A 80 -0.34 -3.05 3.10
CA TYR A 80 -1.67 -3.48 3.54
C TYR A 80 -2.38 -4.31 2.49
N ASN A 81 -3.19 -5.26 2.96
CA ASN A 81 -4.12 -5.98 2.10
C ASN A 81 -5.30 -5.06 1.77
N LEU A 82 -5.49 -4.75 0.49
CA LEU A 82 -6.61 -3.92 0.04
C LEU A 82 -7.88 -4.77 -0.03
N GLN A 83 -8.89 -4.40 0.75
CA GLN A 83 -10.15 -5.14 0.89
C GLN A 83 -11.25 -4.60 -0.03
N ALA A 84 -11.25 -3.29 -0.28
CA ALA A 84 -12.21 -2.67 -1.18
C ALA A 84 -11.72 -1.29 -1.66
N ILE A 85 -12.16 -0.92 -2.86
CA ILE A 85 -12.06 0.45 -3.39
C ILE A 85 -13.47 0.92 -3.70
N ASN A 86 -13.89 2.02 -3.06
CA ASN A 86 -15.13 2.70 -3.40
C ASN A 86 -14.82 3.95 -4.23
N TYR A 87 -15.07 3.85 -5.52
CA TYR A 87 -14.84 4.92 -6.48
C TYR A 87 -15.88 6.05 -6.42
N ASN A 88 -17.06 5.80 -5.83
CA ASN A 88 -18.10 6.85 -5.71
C ASN A 88 -17.74 7.86 -4.62
N ASN A 89 -17.18 7.38 -3.51
CA ASN A 89 -16.85 8.20 -2.35
C ASN A 89 -15.33 8.43 -2.20
N PHE A 90 -14.51 7.93 -3.13
CA PHE A 90 -13.05 8.00 -3.09
C PHE A 90 -12.41 7.44 -1.82
N THR A 91 -12.93 6.31 -1.34
CA THR A 91 -12.48 5.66 -0.10
C THR A 91 -11.90 4.29 -0.37
N ILE A 92 -10.88 3.91 0.39
CA ILE A 92 -10.34 2.55 0.38
C ILE A 92 -10.56 1.89 1.74
N ARG A 93 -10.69 0.55 1.72
CA ARG A 93 -10.66 -0.28 2.92
C ARG A 93 -9.41 -1.15 2.86
N ILE A 94 -8.61 -1.08 3.91
CA ILE A 94 -7.38 -1.87 4.05
C ILE A 94 -7.44 -2.73 5.31
N ALA A 95 -6.67 -3.82 5.30
CA ALA A 95 -6.42 -4.65 6.46
C ALA A 95 -4.91 -4.81 6.65
N ASP A 96 -4.48 -4.89 7.90
CA ASP A 96 -3.12 -5.25 8.25
C ASP A 96 -2.79 -6.65 7.69
N PRO A 97 -1.59 -6.87 7.13
CA PRO A 97 -1.21 -8.15 6.52
C PRO A 97 -1.11 -9.34 7.49
N GLY A 98 -0.96 -9.09 8.78
CA GLY A 98 -0.95 -10.11 9.83
C GLY A 98 -2.34 -10.50 10.31
N LEU A 99 -3.36 -9.70 9.99
CA LEU A 99 -4.75 -10.05 10.29
C LEU A 99 -5.31 -11.00 9.23
N ASP A 100 -5.85 -12.10 9.70
CA ASP A 100 -6.54 -13.11 8.91
C ASP A 100 -8.01 -13.15 9.33
N THR A 101 -8.91 -12.97 8.37
CA THR A 101 -10.36 -12.94 8.60
C THR A 101 -10.89 -14.25 9.15
N ASP A 102 -10.21 -15.36 8.85
CA ASP A 102 -10.62 -16.70 9.27
C ASP A 102 -9.96 -17.13 10.60
N ASN A 103 -8.99 -16.34 11.08
CA ASN A 103 -8.26 -16.62 12.31
C ASN A 103 -8.35 -15.45 13.29
N TYR A 104 -9.29 -15.53 14.22
CA TYR A 104 -9.48 -14.54 15.29
C TYR A 104 -8.32 -14.46 16.30
N SER A 105 -7.37 -15.39 16.26
CA SER A 105 -6.13 -15.34 17.04
C SER A 105 -4.98 -14.65 16.29
N SER A 106 -5.22 -14.14 15.08
CA SER A 106 -4.24 -13.41 14.29
C SER A 106 -3.95 -12.03 14.87
N CYS A 107 -2.76 -11.52 14.57
CA CYS A 107 -2.22 -10.30 15.16
C CYS A 107 -1.76 -9.35 14.07
N PRO A 108 -2.06 -8.05 14.19
CA PRO A 108 -1.55 -7.11 13.23
C PRO A 108 -0.02 -7.05 13.33
N ILE A 109 0.64 -6.89 12.18
CA ILE A 109 2.08 -6.65 12.09
C ILE A 109 2.39 -5.20 12.46
N TYR A 110 1.49 -4.28 12.14
CA TYR A 110 1.62 -2.86 12.42
C TYR A 110 0.71 -2.45 13.57
N PHE A 111 1.26 -1.70 14.52
CA PHE A 111 0.53 -1.20 15.69
C PHE A 111 -0.39 -0.03 15.35
N SER A 112 -0.04 0.72 14.30
CA SER A 112 -0.79 1.87 13.80
C SER A 112 -0.67 2.00 12.29
N VAL A 113 -1.63 2.70 11.70
CA VAL A 113 -1.63 3.03 10.27
C VAL A 113 -0.57 4.10 10.00
N ASP A 114 0.21 3.90 8.95
CA ASP A 114 1.20 4.85 8.43
C ASP A 114 0.59 6.24 8.16
N ASN A 115 1.24 7.29 8.68
CA ASN A 115 0.84 8.68 8.50
C ASN A 115 0.78 9.11 7.03
N ASP A 116 1.54 8.45 6.15
CA ASP A 116 1.47 8.74 4.71
C ASP A 116 0.08 8.45 4.13
N LEU A 117 -0.66 7.46 4.65
CA LEU A 117 -2.06 7.23 4.28
C LEU A 117 -2.98 8.36 4.76
N SER A 118 -2.60 9.03 5.85
CA SER A 118 -3.34 10.15 6.44
C SER A 118 -3.01 11.50 5.78
N SER A 119 -1.97 11.57 4.94
CA SER A 119 -1.40 12.83 4.42
C SER A 119 -2.11 13.43 3.18
N GLY A 120 -3.41 13.18 3.01
CA GLY A 120 -4.29 14.00 2.16
C GLY A 120 -4.50 13.56 0.71
N TYR A 121 -3.84 12.51 0.23
CA TYR A 121 -4.10 11.96 -1.13
C TYR A 121 -5.27 10.98 -1.19
N MET A 122 -5.64 10.38 -0.06
CA MET A 122 -6.77 9.47 0.08
C MET A 122 -7.48 9.75 1.40
N TYR A 123 -8.79 9.95 1.36
CA TYR A 123 -9.58 10.04 2.58
C TYR A 123 -9.88 8.61 3.07
N LEU A 124 -9.24 8.24 4.18
CA LEU A 124 -9.71 7.14 5.03
C LEU A 124 -11.07 7.56 5.60
N ALA A 125 -12.17 7.26 4.91
CA ALA A 125 -13.49 7.62 5.39
C ALA A 125 -13.78 6.91 6.71
N SER A 126 -13.84 7.69 7.79
CA SER A 126 -14.30 7.31 9.14
C SER A 126 -13.90 5.89 9.58
N SER A 127 -12.70 5.44 9.21
CA SER A 127 -12.20 4.15 9.66
C SER A 127 -11.88 4.31 11.12
N GLN A 128 -12.63 3.65 11.99
CA GLN A 128 -12.16 3.40 13.35
C GLN A 128 -10.82 2.67 13.22
N SER A 129 -9.71 3.39 13.41
CA SER A 129 -8.40 2.79 13.48
C SER A 129 -8.40 1.87 14.68
N ILE A 130 -7.98 0.62 14.52
CA ILE A 130 -7.76 -0.25 15.66
C ILE A 130 -6.27 -0.18 15.94
N THR A 131 -5.92 0.30 17.13
CA THR A 131 -4.54 0.38 17.58
C THR A 131 -4.27 -0.74 18.57
N LEU A 132 -3.19 -1.48 18.35
CA LEU A 132 -2.70 -2.48 19.28
C LEU A 132 -1.74 -1.83 20.27
N LEU A 133 -1.99 -2.02 21.56
CA LEU A 133 -1.18 -1.52 22.68
C LEU A 133 -0.72 -2.68 23.55
N ASN A 134 0.44 -2.51 24.16
CA ASN A 134 0.97 -3.43 25.16
C ASN A 134 1.04 -2.73 26.51
N CYS A 135 0.54 -3.35 27.57
CA CYS A 135 0.49 -2.78 28.91
C CYS A 135 1.06 -3.75 29.94
N ILE A 136 1.68 -3.22 31.00
CA ILE A 136 2.25 -4.02 32.10
C ILE A 136 1.27 -4.29 33.24
N SER A 137 0.13 -3.60 33.24
CA SER A 137 -0.94 -3.81 34.23
C SER A 137 -2.32 -3.81 33.57
N PRO A 138 -3.33 -4.49 34.16
CA PRO A 138 -4.68 -4.51 33.62
C PRO A 138 -5.31 -3.12 33.57
N ILE A 139 -5.96 -2.80 32.45
CA ILE A 139 -6.69 -1.55 32.27
C ILE A 139 -8.17 -1.76 32.55
N ASN A 140 -8.76 -0.92 33.42
CA ASN A 140 -10.19 -0.92 33.71
C ASN A 140 -10.89 0.24 32.98
N ASN A 141 -10.89 0.19 31.65
CA ASN A 141 -11.50 1.20 30.79
C ASN A 141 -12.16 0.52 29.58
N SER A 142 -13.41 0.85 29.29
CA SER A 142 -14.19 0.24 28.20
C SER A 142 -13.63 0.50 26.79
N LEU A 143 -12.74 1.49 26.63
CA LEU A 143 -12.06 1.75 25.36
C LEU A 143 -10.98 0.71 25.04
N TYR A 144 -10.51 -0.03 26.04
CA TYR A 144 -9.44 -1.01 25.94
C TYR A 144 -10.04 -2.42 25.93
N ILE A 145 -9.97 -3.09 24.78
CA ILE A 145 -10.47 -4.45 24.61
C ILE A 145 -9.28 -5.39 24.72
N GLU A 146 -9.25 -6.22 25.77
CA GLU A 146 -8.16 -7.18 25.96
C GLU A 146 -8.08 -8.15 24.79
N ASN A 147 -6.87 -8.34 24.29
CA ASN A 147 -6.55 -9.29 23.25
C ASN A 147 -5.60 -10.35 23.80
N PRO A 148 -6.07 -11.57 24.08
CA PRO A 148 -5.26 -12.62 24.68
C PRO A 148 -4.27 -13.26 23.69
N TYR A 149 -4.33 -12.92 22.40
CA TYR A 149 -3.60 -13.60 21.34
C TYR A 149 -2.32 -12.91 20.90
N CYS A 150 -2.26 -11.57 20.98
CA CYS A 150 -1.13 -10.77 20.51
C CYS A 150 -0.14 -10.36 21.59
N GLY A 151 -0.42 -10.74 22.84
CA GLY A 151 0.54 -10.64 23.93
C GLY A 151 1.75 -11.55 23.66
N ASN A 152 2.92 -11.08 24.05
CA ASN A 152 4.16 -11.82 23.92
C ASN A 152 3.97 -13.21 24.57
N LYS A 153 3.94 -14.29 23.76
CA LYS A 153 3.97 -15.66 24.27
C LYS A 153 5.39 -15.99 24.72
N SER A 154 5.93 -15.25 25.67
CA SER A 154 7.02 -15.73 26.52
C SER A 154 6.45 -16.73 27.52
N ALA A 155 5.98 -17.87 27.00
CA ALA A 155 5.70 -19.07 27.79
C ALA A 155 6.97 -19.63 28.49
N PHE A 156 8.11 -18.94 28.39
CA PHE A 156 9.39 -19.28 28.98
C PHE A 156 10.10 -18.02 29.51
N SER A 157 9.53 -17.32 30.48
CA SER A 157 10.30 -16.57 31.49
C SER A 157 9.36 -15.99 32.54
N ASN A 158 9.69 -16.19 33.81
CA ASN A 158 9.07 -15.58 35.00
C ASN A 158 9.29 -14.04 35.06
N SER A 159 9.04 -13.31 33.98
CA SER A 159 9.23 -11.87 33.90
C SER A 159 8.01 -11.24 33.23
N SER A 160 7.18 -10.60 34.05
CA SER A 160 6.13 -9.63 33.70
C SER A 160 5.18 -10.01 32.56
N LYS A 161 3.95 -10.42 32.90
CA LYS A 161 2.88 -10.69 31.92
C LYS A 161 2.51 -9.38 31.18
N ILE A 162 2.98 -9.23 29.94
CA ILE A 162 2.57 -8.13 29.06
C ILE A 162 1.15 -8.44 28.56
N LEU A 163 0.24 -7.50 28.76
CA LEU A 163 -1.17 -7.58 28.35
C LEU A 163 -1.35 -6.77 27.08
N SER A 164 -1.98 -7.36 26.06
CA SER A 164 -2.26 -6.65 24.81
C SER A 164 -3.72 -6.18 24.78
N TYR A 165 -3.92 -4.96 24.28
CA TYR A 165 -5.23 -4.36 24.15
C TYR A 165 -5.42 -3.78 22.76
N PHE A 166 -6.62 -3.93 22.22
CA PHE A 166 -7.09 -3.15 21.08
C PHE A 166 -7.82 -1.92 21.58
N VAL A 167 -7.52 -0.77 20.98
CA VAL A 167 -8.30 0.44 21.17
C VAL A 167 -8.90 0.87 19.85
N ILE A 168 -10.19 1.19 19.91
CA ILE A 168 -10.97 1.69 18.79
C ILE A 168 -10.81 3.20 18.73
N GLY A 169 -10.29 3.70 17.61
CA GLY A 169 -9.98 5.12 17.37
C GLY A 169 -8.49 5.43 17.45
N SER A 170 -8.15 6.72 17.38
CA SER A 170 -6.78 7.20 17.56
C SER A 170 -6.59 7.63 19.02
N ILE A 171 -5.71 6.95 19.75
CA ILE A 171 -5.21 7.44 21.05
C ILE A 171 -3.99 8.32 20.79
N LEU A 172 -4.00 9.55 21.32
CA LEU A 172 -2.80 10.36 21.40
C LEU A 172 -1.91 9.81 22.52
N GLY A 173 -0.60 9.93 22.37
CA GLY A 173 0.33 9.53 23.44
C GLY A 173 0.09 10.23 24.78
N SER A 174 -0.56 11.39 24.79
CA SER A 174 -0.99 12.10 26.01
C SER A 174 -2.13 11.41 26.75
N ASP A 175 -2.95 10.65 26.03
CA ASP A 175 -4.16 10.00 26.54
C ASP A 175 -3.91 8.51 26.79
N LEU A 176 -2.67 8.06 26.58
CA LEU A 176 -2.23 6.70 26.82
C LEU A 176 -2.05 6.48 28.32
N GLU A 177 -2.71 5.45 28.84
CA GLU A 177 -2.51 4.98 30.21
C GLU A 177 -1.01 4.72 30.48
N GLU A 178 -0.52 5.16 31.64
CA GLU A 178 0.92 5.16 31.99
C GLU A 178 1.56 3.77 31.92
N SER A 179 0.75 2.72 32.16
CA SER A 179 1.20 1.33 32.09
C SER A 179 1.31 0.77 30.67
N CYS A 180 0.90 1.53 29.65
CA CYS A 180 0.83 1.09 28.27
C CYS A 180 1.92 1.77 27.43
N THR A 181 2.42 1.03 26.44
CA THR A 181 3.34 1.55 25.43
C THR A 181 2.87 1.16 24.04
N PHE A 182 3.16 2.03 23.08
CA PHE A 182 3.25 1.61 21.69
C PHE A 182 4.53 0.79 21.55
N ASP A 183 4.46 -0.40 20.96
CA ASP A 183 5.64 -1.21 20.74
C ASP A 183 6.44 -0.59 19.58
N THR A 184 7.48 0.17 19.90
CA THR A 184 8.46 0.61 18.90
C THR A 184 9.42 -0.56 18.69
N VAL A 185 9.30 -1.27 17.56
CA VAL A 185 10.40 -2.12 17.10
C VAL A 185 11.59 -1.17 16.91
N GLY A 186 12.51 -1.21 17.86
CA GLY A 186 13.54 -0.21 18.01
C GLY A 186 14.29 0.01 16.70
N SER A 187 14.34 1.27 16.26
CA SER A 187 15.47 1.74 15.46
C SER A 187 16.69 1.60 16.36
N GLY A 188 17.42 0.49 16.22
CA GLY A 188 18.75 0.36 16.80
C GLY A 188 19.62 1.52 16.32
N PRO A 189 20.55 2.03 17.15
CA PRO A 189 21.44 3.10 16.73
C PRO A 189 22.21 2.63 15.49
N SER A 190 22.19 3.46 14.44
CA SER A 190 23.16 3.36 13.36
C SER A 190 24.54 3.49 13.98
N LEU A 191 25.27 2.37 14.04
CA LEU A 191 26.70 2.38 14.30
C LEU A 191 27.36 3.09 13.11
N GLY A 192 27.68 4.35 13.31
CA GLY A 192 28.57 5.17 12.49
C GLY A 192 29.62 5.79 13.40
#